data_AF-A0A9X3E6S1-F1
#
_entry.id   AF-A0A9X3E6S1-F1
#
_cell.length_a   1.000
_cell.length_b   1.000
_cell.length_c   1.000
_cell.angle_alpha   90.00
_cell.angle_beta   90.00
_cell.angle_gamma   90.00
#
_symmetry.space_group_name_H-M   'P 1'
#
loop_
_entity.id
_entity.type
_entity.pdbx_description
1 polymer ?
#
loop_
_entity_poly.entity_id
_entity_poly.type
_entity_poly.pdbx_seq_one_letter_code
_entity_poly.pdbx_strand_id
1 'polypeptide(L)'
;MDFQHENGRYFLEKDGKTIAEVLYTTINDGKTLSLNSTIVDPSLRGQGVARQLVDTVVHEAQANGQTVKPVCSYARALFFRNPDIYQEIEYKS
;
A
#
# COMPACT_ATOMS: atom_id res chain seq x y z
N MET A 1 -5.30 11.19 7.13
CA MET A 1 -5.90 11.28 5.79
C MET A 1 -6.83 10.09 5.71
N ASP A 2 -8.12 10.31 5.48
CA ASP A 2 -9.10 9.23 5.48
C ASP A 2 -9.17 8.64 4.07
N PHE A 3 -8.51 7.49 3.87
CA PHE A 3 -8.63 6.73 2.64
C PHE A 3 -9.89 5.87 2.70
N GLN A 4 -10.64 5.86 1.61
CA GLN A 4 -11.72 4.91 1.41
C GLN A 4 -11.10 3.52 1.17
N HIS A 5 -11.79 2.48 1.63
CA HIS A 5 -11.35 1.09 1.52
C HIS A 5 -12.44 0.25 0.88
N GLU A 6 -12.06 -0.51 -0.13
CA GLU A 6 -12.84 -1.58 -0.74
C GLU A 6 -11.97 -2.83 -0.85
N ASN A 7 -12.59 -3.99 -1.02
CA ASN A 7 -11.88 -5.26 -1.02
C ASN A 7 -10.74 -5.27 -2.08
N GLY A 8 -9.49 -5.27 -1.60
CA GLY A 8 -8.28 -5.23 -2.45
C GLY A 8 -7.82 -3.84 -2.89
N ARG A 9 -8.37 -2.74 -2.35
CA ARG A 9 -7.87 -1.39 -2.62
C ARG A 9 -8.15 -0.35 -1.55
N TYR A 10 -7.17 0.52 -1.29
CA TYR A 10 -7.40 1.79 -0.61
C TYR A 10 -7.31 2.93 -1.62
N PHE A 11 -8.20 3.91 -1.52
CA PHE A 11 -8.27 4.99 -2.49
C PHE A 11 -8.77 6.31 -1.89
N LEU A 12 -8.51 7.39 -2.63
CA LEU A 12 -8.95 8.73 -2.34
C LEU A 12 -9.67 9.27 -3.56
N GLU A 13 -10.87 9.79 -3.36
CA GLU A 13 -11.65 10.45 -4.40
C GLU A 13 -11.78 11.93 -4.13
N LYS A 14 -11.83 12.69 -5.21
CA LYS A 14 -12.15 14.11 -5.20
C LYS A 14 -12.98 14.42 -6.43
N ASP A 15 -14.11 15.11 -6.20
CA ASP A 15 -15.04 15.50 -7.27
C ASP A 15 -15.51 14.32 -8.14
N GLY A 16 -15.71 13.14 -7.52
CA GLY A 16 -16.13 11.92 -8.22
C GLY A 16 -15.04 11.22 -9.05
N LYS A 17 -13.77 11.64 -8.90
CA LYS A 17 -12.62 11.01 -9.55
C LYS A 17 -11.65 10.45 -8.50
N THR A 18 -11.21 9.21 -8.69
CA THR A 18 -10.11 8.64 -7.92
C THR A 18 -8.81 9.38 -8.24
N ILE A 19 -8.25 10.06 -7.25
CA ILE A 19 -7.01 10.85 -7.35
C ILE A 19 -5.83 10.16 -6.67
N ALA A 20 -6.06 9.11 -5.89
CA ALA A 20 -4.99 8.25 -5.37
C ALA A 20 -5.57 6.87 -5.08
N GLU A 21 -4.83 5.81 -5.39
CA GLU A 21 -5.20 4.45 -5.02
C GLU A 21 -3.99 3.53 -4.85
N VAL A 22 -4.14 2.53 -4.01
CA VAL A 22 -3.26 1.37 -3.91
C VAL A 22 -4.08 0.11 -4.08
N LEU A 23 -3.65 -0.74 -5.01
CA LEU A 23 -4.25 -2.03 -5.29
C LEU A 23 -3.41 -3.13 -4.64
N TYR A 24 -4.08 -4.02 -3.93
CA TYR A 24 -3.45 -5.17 -3.31
C TYR A 24 -4.30 -6.43 -3.43
N THR A 25 -3.66 -7.58 -3.44
CA THR A 25 -4.34 -8.88 -3.48
C THR A 25 -3.84 -9.76 -2.36
N THR A 26 -4.74 -10.49 -1.73
CA THR A 26 -4.41 -11.44 -0.69
C THR A 26 -3.92 -12.75 -1.31
N ILE A 27 -2.75 -13.23 -0.87
CA ILE A 27 -2.12 -14.48 -1.31
C ILE A 27 -1.77 -15.33 -0.07
N ASN A 28 -1.21 -16.54 -0.30
CA ASN A 28 -0.79 -17.46 0.77
C ASN A 28 -1.93 -17.76 1.77
N ASP A 29 -3.10 -18.17 1.28
CA ASP A 29 -4.28 -18.49 2.10
C ASP A 29 -4.70 -17.38 3.07
N GLY A 30 -4.61 -16.13 2.63
CA GLY A 30 -4.97 -15.01 3.49
C GLY A 30 -3.82 -14.45 4.32
N LYS A 31 -2.61 -15.03 4.27
CA LYS A 31 -1.52 -14.65 5.17
C LYS A 31 -0.61 -13.54 4.63
N THR A 32 -0.76 -13.18 3.37
CA THR A 32 0.13 -12.19 2.74
C THR A 32 -0.64 -11.23 1.85
N LEU A 33 -0.40 -9.92 1.99
CA LEU A 33 -0.92 -8.90 1.07
C LEU A 33 0.12 -8.56 0.01
N SER A 34 -0.23 -8.73 -1.26
CA SER A 34 0.61 -8.38 -2.41
C SER A 34 0.28 -6.98 -2.89
N LEU A 35 1.20 -6.01 -2.73
CA LEU A 35 1.05 -4.63 -3.19
C LEU A 35 1.35 -4.55 -4.69
N ASN A 36 0.30 -4.54 -5.51
CA ASN A 36 0.38 -4.71 -6.96
C ASN A 36 0.56 -3.39 -7.71
N SER A 37 -0.09 -2.32 -7.26
CA SER A 37 0.00 -1.01 -7.91
C SER A 37 -0.28 0.11 -6.92
N THR A 38 0.40 1.25 -7.09
CA THR A 38 0.12 2.49 -6.35
C THR A 38 0.11 3.63 -7.35
N ILE A 39 -1.02 4.30 -7.48
CA ILE A 39 -1.24 5.38 -8.44
C ILE A 39 -1.66 6.62 -7.66
N VAL A 40 -1.04 7.76 -7.95
CA VAL A 40 -1.36 9.03 -7.33
C VAL A 40 -1.38 10.11 -8.42
N ASP A 41 -2.45 10.88 -8.45
CA ASP A 41 -2.65 11.97 -9.39
C ASP A 41 -1.53 13.01 -9.23
N PRO A 42 -1.01 13.58 -10.33
CA PRO A 42 0.06 14.57 -10.28
C PRO A 42 -0.21 15.76 -9.35
N SER A 43 -1.48 16.13 -9.15
CA SER A 43 -1.89 17.21 -8.22
C SER A 43 -1.53 16.93 -6.76
N LEU A 44 -1.33 15.67 -6.38
CA LEU A 44 -0.95 15.24 -5.03
C LEU A 44 0.55 14.97 -4.87
N ARG A 45 1.36 15.22 -5.91
CA ARG A 45 2.82 15.06 -5.82
C ARG A 45 3.40 15.99 -4.76
N GLY A 46 4.44 15.51 -4.08
CA GLY A 46 5.12 16.23 -3.00
C GLY A 46 4.40 16.17 -1.65
N GLN A 47 3.18 15.64 -1.57
CA GLN A 47 2.41 15.53 -0.32
C GLN A 47 2.59 14.19 0.39
N GLY A 48 3.32 13.24 -0.20
CA GLY A 48 3.58 11.94 0.41
C GLY A 48 2.42 10.94 0.37
N VAL A 49 1.35 11.24 -0.37
CA VAL A 49 0.12 10.41 -0.42
C VAL A 49 0.39 8.96 -0.82
N ALA A 50 1.29 8.71 -1.78
CA ALA A 50 1.65 7.35 -2.20
C ALA A 50 2.23 6.52 -1.05
N ARG A 51 3.04 7.15 -0.19
CA ARG A 51 3.60 6.50 1.00
C ARG A 51 2.50 6.22 2.01
N GLN A 52 1.64 7.20 2.28
CA GLN A 52 0.52 7.05 3.22
C GLN A 52 -0.44 5.92 2.83
N LEU A 53 -0.71 5.75 1.53
CA LEU A 53 -1.51 4.63 1.03
C LEU A 53 -0.85 3.28 1.32
N VAL A 54 0.45 3.15 1.03
CA VAL A 54 1.20 1.92 1.31
C VAL A 54 1.26 1.66 2.82
N ASP A 55 1.52 2.68 3.63
CA ASP A 55 1.54 2.59 5.09
C ASP A 55 0.21 2.11 5.65
N THR A 56 -0.91 2.55 5.04
CA THR A 56 -2.25 2.11 5.44
C THR A 56 -2.43 0.61 5.24
N VAL A 57 -2.04 0.07 4.08
CA VAL A 57 -2.10 -1.38 3.80
C VAL A 57 -1.14 -2.15 4.71
N VAL A 58 0.05 -1.60 4.96
CA VAL A 58 1.04 -2.22 5.86
C VAL A 58 0.51 -2.31 7.28
N HIS A 59 -0.08 -1.24 7.80
CA HIS A 59 -0.67 -1.24 9.14
C HIS A 59 -1.86 -2.22 9.25
N GLU A 60 -2.68 -2.33 8.20
CA GLU A 60 -3.76 -3.33 8.15
C GLU A 60 -3.18 -4.75 8.22
N ALA A 61 -2.16 -5.05 7.41
CA ALA A 61 -1.48 -6.34 7.44
C ALA A 61 -0.89 -6.64 8.82
N GLN A 62 -0.23 -5.66 9.44
CA GLN A 62 0.34 -5.77 10.78
C GLN A 62 -0.73 -6.11 11.83
N ALA A 63 -1.86 -5.38 11.80
CA ALA A 63 -2.97 -5.60 12.71
C ALA A 63 -3.60 -7.01 12.55
N ASN A 64 -3.60 -7.53 11.32
CA ASN A 64 -4.13 -8.85 10.99
C ASN A 64 -3.09 -9.99 11.12
N GLY A 65 -1.84 -9.69 11.51
CA GLY A 65 -0.76 -10.68 11.57
C GLY A 65 -0.35 -11.24 10.20
N GLN A 66 -0.56 -10.48 9.14
CA GLN A 66 -0.21 -10.80 7.76
C GLN A 66 1.15 -10.22 7.39
N THR A 67 1.81 -10.80 6.38
CA THR A 67 3.01 -10.24 5.77
C THR A 67 2.67 -9.41 4.52
N VAL A 68 3.58 -8.55 4.06
CA VAL A 68 3.37 -7.73 2.85
C VAL A 68 4.43 -8.06 1.79
N LYS A 69 3.99 -8.35 0.57
CA LYS A 69 4.86 -8.54 -0.59
C LYS A 69 4.83 -7.29 -1.47
N PRO A 70 5.90 -6.47 -1.51
CA PRO A 70 5.96 -5.33 -2.42
C PRO A 70 6.21 -5.81 -3.85
N VAL A 71 5.20 -5.82 -4.70
CA VAL A 71 5.34 -6.24 -6.12
C VAL A 71 5.60 -5.04 -7.02
N CYS A 72 4.87 -3.94 -6.82
CA CYS A 72 5.06 -2.74 -7.62
C CYS A 72 6.43 -2.08 -7.36
N SER A 73 7.00 -1.45 -8.39
CA SER A 73 8.33 -0.83 -8.30
C SER A 73 8.40 0.25 -7.24
N TYR A 74 7.32 1.01 -7.04
CA TYR A 74 7.22 2.02 -5.99
C TYR A 74 7.30 1.42 -4.59
N ALA A 75 6.47 0.41 -4.29
CA ALA A 75 6.48 -0.26 -2.99
C ALA A 75 7.84 -0.92 -2.73
N ARG A 76 8.44 -1.58 -3.72
CA ARG A 76 9.79 -2.16 -3.58
C ARG A 76 10.83 -1.10 -3.22
N ALA A 77 10.82 0.04 -3.92
CA ALA A 77 11.73 1.13 -3.62
C ALA A 77 11.46 1.75 -2.23
N LEU A 78 10.20 1.83 -1.81
CA LEU A 78 9.81 2.35 -0.50
C LEU A 78 10.31 1.44 0.63
N PHE A 79 10.09 0.12 0.49
CA PHE A 79 10.57 -0.89 1.43
C PHE A 79 12.09 -0.87 1.53
N PHE A 80 12.78 -0.84 0.39
CA PHE A 80 14.24 -0.78 0.34
C PHE A 80 14.83 0.48 1.01
N ARG A 81 14.18 1.64 0.85
CA ARG A 81 14.65 2.91 1.41
C ARG A 81 14.34 3.10 2.89
N ASN A 82 13.40 2.32 3.45
CA ASN A 82 12.96 2.46 4.84
C ASN A 82 12.91 1.07 5.51
N PRO A 83 14.04 0.36 5.60
CA PRO A 83 14.09 -0.99 6.14
C PRO A 83 13.56 -1.05 7.58
N ASP A 84 13.84 -0.05 8.41
CA ASP A 84 13.42 0.00 9.82
C ASP A 84 11.89 0.00 10.01
N ILE A 85 11.13 0.32 8.95
CA ILE A 85 9.67 0.40 9.00
C ILE A 85 9.03 -0.85 8.38
N TYR A 86 9.56 -1.32 7.25
CA TYR A 86 8.89 -2.33 6.44
C TYR A 86 9.55 -3.72 6.45
N GLN A 87 10.80 -3.85 6.90
CA GLN A 87 11.57 -5.08 6.75
C GLN A 87 11.06 -6.24 7.62
N GLU A 88 10.40 -5.93 8.75
CA GLU A 88 9.84 -6.94 9.65
C GLU A 88 8.58 -7.60 9.09
N ILE A 89 7.73 -6.84 8.40
CA ILE A 89 6.47 -7.31 7.81
C ILE A 89 6.65 -7.82 6.36
N GLU A 90 7.79 -7.52 5.73
CA GLU A 90 8.07 -7.92 4.36
C GLU A 90 8.03 -9.45 4.21
N TYR A 91 7.23 -9.93 3.27
CA TYR A 91 7.19 -11.34 2.88
C TYR A 91 8.51 -11.72 2.19
N LYS A 92 9.32 -12.52 2.88
CA LYS A 92 10.54 -13.11 2.36
C LYS A 92 10.20 -14.50 1.83
N SER A 93 10.17 -14.61 0.50
CA SER A 93 9.94 -15.89 -0.19
C SER A 93 11.15 -16.80 -0.13
#